data_AF-A0A846BXW5-F1
#
_entry.id   AF-A0A846BXW5-F1
#
_cell.length_a   1.000
_cell.length_b   1.000
_cell.length_c   1.000
_cell.angle_alpha   90.00
_cell.angle_beta   90.00
_cell.angle_gamma   90.00
#
_symmetry.space_group_name_H-M   'P 1'
#
loop_
_entity.id
_entity.type
_entity.pdbx_description
1 polymer ?
#
loop_
_entity_poly.entity_id
_entity_poly.type
_entity_poly.pdbx_seq_one_letter_code
_entity_poly.pdbx_strand_id
1 'polypeptide(L)'
;MTIIRVPKTWELPEARATSANAYFNRRRLLKNIASFSLGAGIVSVLGCKGSSAPNNTLVSANPALTATLELPSLEPFTRNPAFQKVDRPITDEVLAGQYNNYYEFGGSKSIWRASQALPTDNWQVEVTGLVKNPRTYDLEDLLKKFPLEERVYRMRCVEAWSMVLPWVGFPMKLLMAEVEPTDKAKFVSFTSYYDREISL
;
A
#
# COMPACT_ATOMS: atom_id res chain seq x y z
N MET A 1 20.70 -5.43 -14.03
CA MET A 1 21.88 -4.78 -14.66
C MET A 1 21.58 -3.32 -14.84
N THR A 2 22.19 -2.44 -14.05
CA THR A 2 22.04 -0.99 -14.19
C THR A 2 22.85 -0.57 -15.42
N ILE A 3 22.17 -0.21 -16.51
CA ILE A 3 22.85 0.30 -17.71
C ILE A 3 23.36 1.69 -17.36
N ILE A 4 24.63 1.77 -16.96
CA ILE A 4 25.33 3.05 -16.80
C ILE A 4 25.58 3.60 -18.20
N ARG A 5 24.74 4.55 -18.63
CA ARG A 5 24.92 5.25 -19.90
C ARG A 5 25.97 6.34 -19.72
N VAL A 6 27.13 6.17 -20.35
CA VAL A 6 28.14 7.23 -20.45
C VAL A 6 27.82 8.08 -21.70
N PRO A 7 27.39 9.34 -21.53
CA PRO A 7 27.01 10.18 -22.67
C PRO A 7 28.25 10.57 -23.49
N LYS A 8 28.09 10.67 -24.81
CA LYS A 8 29.17 11.13 -25.70
C LYS A 8 29.38 12.64 -25.56
N THR A 9 30.57 13.14 -25.89
CA THR A 9 30.94 14.55 -25.65
C THR A 9 30.07 15.58 -26.40
N TRP A 10 29.41 15.17 -27.48
CA TRP A 10 28.46 16.00 -28.24
C TRP A 10 27.00 15.81 -27.83
N GLU A 11 26.71 14.86 -26.94
CA GLU A 11 25.35 14.67 -26.44
C GLU A 11 25.04 15.74 -25.39
N LEU A 12 23.94 16.46 -25.60
CA LEU A 12 23.44 17.38 -24.60
C LEU A 12 23.05 16.59 -23.34
N PRO A 13 23.59 16.95 -22.16
CA PRO A 13 23.17 16.34 -20.91
C PRO A 13 21.66 16.50 -20.74
N GLU A 14 20.96 15.47 -20.27
CA GLU A 14 19.50 15.49 -20.10
C GLU A 14 19.04 16.65 -19.20
N ALA A 15 19.85 17.00 -18.19
CA ALA A 15 19.64 18.16 -17.32
C ALA A 15 19.64 19.53 -18.06
N ARG A 16 20.22 19.60 -19.27
CA ARG A 16 20.24 20.80 -20.12
C ARG A 16 19.24 20.75 -21.27
N ALA A 17 18.55 19.63 -21.48
CA ALA A 17 17.54 19.51 -22.53
C ALA A 17 16.31 20.40 -22.28
N THR A 18 16.00 20.68 -21.02
CA THR A 18 14.89 21.55 -20.63
C THR A 18 15.39 22.68 -19.73
N SER A 19 15.08 23.93 -20.07
CA SER A 19 15.42 25.06 -19.21
C SER A 19 14.67 24.97 -17.87
N ALA A 20 15.30 25.42 -16.78
CA ALA A 20 14.68 25.41 -15.46
C ALA A 20 13.31 26.12 -15.46
N ASN A 21 13.21 27.24 -16.17
CA ASN A 21 11.96 27.99 -16.33
C ASN A 21 10.86 27.13 -16.98
N ALA A 22 11.17 26.40 -18.06
CA ALA A 22 10.23 25.48 -18.71
C ALA A 22 9.86 24.29 -17.78
N TYR A 23 10.83 23.74 -17.05
CA TYR A 23 10.61 22.65 -16.10
C TYR A 23 9.65 23.05 -14.96
N PHE A 24 9.87 24.20 -14.34
CA PHE A 24 9.04 24.69 -13.22
C PHE A 24 7.65 25.14 -13.70
N ASN A 25 7.53 25.66 -14.93
CA ASN A 25 6.25 26.13 -15.47
C ASN A 25 5.48 25.09 -16.31
N ARG A 26 5.96 23.84 -16.42
CA ARG A 26 5.32 22.79 -17.24
C ARG A 26 3.85 22.54 -16.89
N ARG A 27 3.50 22.60 -15.59
CA ARG A 27 2.11 22.43 -15.13
C ARG A 27 1.22 23.62 -15.52
N ARG A 28 1.77 24.82 -15.62
CA ARG A 28 1.05 26.02 -16.09
C ARG A 28 0.77 25.91 -17.59
N LEU A 29 1.75 25.44 -18.37
CA LEU A 29 1.57 25.18 -19.81
C LEU A 29 0.46 24.14 -20.06
N LEU A 30 0.49 23.00 -19.36
CA LEU A 30 -0.55 21.97 -19.49
C LEU A 30 -1.94 22.46 -19.09
N LYS A 31 -2.04 23.25 -18.01
CA LYS A 31 -3.30 23.91 -17.63
C LYS A 31 -3.80 24.86 -18.72
N ASN A 32 -2.91 25.66 -19.30
CA ASN A 32 -3.27 26.62 -20.34
C ASN A 32 -3.69 25.93 -21.65
N ILE A 33 -3.07 24.80 -22.03
CA ILE A 33 -3.49 24.00 -23.20
C ILE A 33 -4.89 23.42 -22.99
N ALA A 34 -5.16 22.83 -21.82
CA ALA A 34 -6.50 22.34 -21.48
C ALA A 34 -7.56 23.46 -21.47
N SER A 35 -7.15 24.68 -21.14
CA SER A 35 -8.00 25.88 -21.16
C SER A 35 -8.25 26.38 -22.59
N PHE A 36 -7.27 26.26 -23.49
CA PHE A 36 -7.38 26.68 -24.89
C PHE A 36 -8.26 25.74 -25.72
N SER A 37 -8.33 24.45 -25.37
CA SER A 37 -9.27 23.48 -25.98
C SER A 37 -10.75 23.77 -25.72
N LEU A 38 -11.08 24.65 -24.77
CA LEU A 38 -12.45 25.11 -24.54
C LEU A 38 -12.81 26.37 -25.34
N GLY A 39 -11.84 27.03 -25.99
CA GLY A 39 -12.02 28.33 -26.65
C GLY A 39 -12.08 28.32 -28.18
N ALA A 40 -11.79 27.19 -28.84
CA ALA A 40 -11.76 27.09 -30.31
C ALA A 40 -12.48 25.84 -30.86
N GLY A 41 -13.53 25.39 -30.17
CA GLY A 41 -14.31 24.20 -30.53
C GLY A 41 -15.82 24.44 -30.46
N ILE A 42 -16.35 25.41 -31.22
CA ILE A 42 -17.79 25.48 -31.51
C ILE A 42 -18.05 24.69 -32.79
N VAL A 43 -17.87 23.37 -32.78
CA VAL A 43 -18.49 22.44 -33.75
C VAL A 43 -18.62 21.07 -33.07
N SER A 44 -19.87 20.66 -32.84
CA SER A 44 -20.33 19.28 -32.56
C SER A 44 -20.17 18.69 -31.14
N VAL A 45 -20.97 19.18 -30.19
CA VAL A 45 -21.49 18.32 -29.10
C VAL A 45 -23.01 18.44 -29.03
N LEU A 46 -23.68 17.82 -30.00
CA LEU A 46 -25.12 17.56 -29.99
C LEU A 46 -25.41 16.05 -30.05
N GLY A 47 -24.51 15.24 -29.48
CA GLY A 47 -24.54 13.78 -29.68
C GLY A 47 -23.97 12.97 -28.53
N CYS A 48 -24.36 13.26 -27.30
CA CYS A 48 -24.39 12.29 -26.21
C CYS A 48 -25.34 12.81 -25.12
N LYS A 49 -26.64 12.49 -25.24
CA LYS A 49 -27.51 12.42 -24.06
C LYS A 49 -27.01 11.24 -23.22
N GLY A 50 -26.00 11.49 -22.39
CA GLY A 50 -25.66 10.62 -21.29
C GLY A 50 -26.75 10.78 -20.25
N SER A 51 -27.63 9.79 -20.13
CA SER A 51 -28.53 9.64 -19.00
C SER A 51 -27.70 9.47 -17.73
N SER A 52 -27.28 10.57 -17.12
CA SER A 52 -26.77 10.58 -15.75
C SER A 52 -27.96 10.55 -14.80
N ALA A 53 -28.59 9.38 -14.69
CA ALA A 53 -29.23 9.01 -13.43
C ALA A 53 -28.10 8.84 -12.40
N PRO A 54 -28.25 9.35 -11.17
CA PRO A 54 -27.34 8.99 -10.09
C PRO A 54 -27.67 7.55 -9.75
N ASN A 55 -27.02 6.61 -10.45
CA ASN A 55 -26.87 5.27 -9.95
C ASN A 55 -25.93 5.39 -8.74
N ASN A 56 -26.53 5.75 -7.61
CA ASN A 56 -26.06 5.35 -6.29
C ASN A 56 -26.26 3.83 -6.21
N THR A 57 -25.57 3.10 -7.11
CA THR A 57 -25.35 1.67 -6.95
C THR A 57 -24.42 1.59 -5.76
N LEU A 58 -25.05 1.52 -4.58
CA LEU A 58 -24.59 0.73 -3.46
C LEU A 58 -23.81 -0.44 -4.06
N VAL A 59 -22.49 -0.40 -3.87
CA VAL A 59 -21.62 -1.52 -4.19
C VAL A 59 -22.32 -2.73 -3.60
N SER A 60 -22.84 -3.61 -4.46
CA SER A 60 -23.47 -4.85 -4.01
C SER A 60 -22.42 -5.55 -3.17
N ALA A 61 -22.60 -5.53 -1.86
CA ALA A 61 -21.59 -5.94 -0.91
C ALA A 61 -21.22 -7.39 -1.24
N ASN A 62 -19.99 -7.61 -1.69
CA ASN A 62 -19.54 -8.95 -1.97
C ASN A 62 -19.48 -9.68 -0.63
N PRO A 63 -20.16 -10.83 -0.46
CA PRO A 63 -20.24 -11.51 0.83
C PRO A 63 -18.87 -11.79 1.46
N ALA A 64 -17.84 -12.07 0.66
CA ALA A 64 -16.48 -12.29 1.16
C ALA A 64 -15.86 -11.00 1.72
N LEU A 65 -16.08 -9.86 1.05
CA LEU A 65 -15.61 -8.57 1.55
C LEU A 65 -16.34 -8.19 2.84
N THR A 66 -17.67 -8.36 2.89
CA THR A 66 -18.46 -8.10 4.10
C THR A 66 -17.95 -8.95 5.26
N ALA A 67 -17.73 -10.24 5.04
CA ALA A 67 -17.20 -11.14 6.06
C ALA A 67 -15.83 -10.69 6.60
N THR A 68 -14.95 -10.17 5.75
CA THR A 68 -13.65 -9.62 6.20
C THR A 68 -13.79 -8.30 6.95
N LEU A 69 -14.66 -7.40 6.49
CA LEU A 69 -14.87 -6.08 7.11
C LEU A 69 -15.60 -6.17 8.47
N GLU A 70 -16.38 -7.23 8.68
CA GLU A 70 -17.11 -7.47 9.93
C GLU A 70 -16.31 -8.28 10.96
N LEU A 71 -15.00 -8.52 10.72
CA LEU A 71 -14.14 -9.18 11.70
C LEU A 71 -14.07 -8.36 13.01
N PRO A 72 -13.97 -9.02 14.17
CA PRO A 72 -13.84 -8.33 15.45
C PRO A 72 -12.63 -7.40 15.48
N SER A 73 -12.81 -6.18 16.01
CA SER A 73 -11.70 -5.26 16.28
C SER A 73 -10.70 -5.90 17.24
N LEU A 74 -9.40 -5.68 16.99
CA LEU A 74 -8.31 -6.16 17.83
C LEU A 74 -8.17 -5.29 19.10
N GLU A 75 -9.09 -5.44 20.04
CA GLU A 75 -9.09 -4.67 21.30
C GLU A 75 -8.38 -5.41 22.45
N PRO A 76 -7.75 -4.68 23.40
CA PRO A 76 -7.58 -3.23 23.40
C PRO A 76 -6.34 -2.78 22.62
N PHE A 77 -6.44 -1.64 21.92
CA PHE A 77 -5.26 -0.93 21.40
C PHE A 77 -5.28 0.56 21.78
N THR A 78 -4.11 1.19 21.75
CA THR A 78 -3.97 2.62 22.06
C THR A 78 -3.58 3.43 20.82
N ARG A 79 -4.20 4.60 20.59
CA ARG A 79 -3.80 5.46 19.48
C ARG A 79 -2.50 6.19 19.79
N ASN A 80 -1.42 5.91 19.07
CA ASN A 80 -0.13 6.52 19.37
C ASN A 80 -0.11 8.00 18.92
N PRO A 81 0.00 8.98 19.84
CA PRO A 81 -0.10 10.41 19.52
C PRO A 81 0.98 10.90 18.55
N ALA A 82 2.13 10.23 18.47
CA ALA A 82 3.19 10.56 17.52
C ALA A 82 2.83 10.21 16.06
N PHE A 83 1.83 9.35 15.85
CA PHE A 83 1.45 8.82 14.53
C PHE A 83 0.00 9.10 14.14
N GLN A 84 -0.71 9.97 14.87
CA GLN A 84 -2.11 10.29 14.58
C GLN A 84 -2.29 11.32 13.46
N LYS A 85 -1.29 12.16 13.19
CA LYS A 85 -1.41 13.29 12.27
C LYS A 85 -0.72 13.01 10.95
N VAL A 86 -1.49 13.06 9.87
CA VAL A 86 -1.03 13.00 8.49
C VAL A 86 -1.71 14.09 7.67
N ASP A 87 -1.07 14.53 6.59
CA ASP A 87 -1.48 15.66 5.73
C ASP A 87 -2.54 15.30 4.67
N ARG A 88 -3.20 14.15 4.83
CA ARG A 88 -4.13 13.57 3.85
C ARG A 88 -5.27 12.83 4.56
N PRO A 89 -6.47 12.75 3.95
CA PRO A 89 -7.56 11.96 4.52
C PRO A 89 -7.19 10.48 4.57
N ILE A 90 -7.73 9.78 5.58
CA ILE A 90 -7.69 8.32 5.65
C ILE A 90 -8.35 7.75 4.38
N THR A 91 -7.75 6.72 3.82
CA THR A 91 -8.29 6.02 2.65
C THR A 91 -9.52 5.23 3.07
N ASP A 92 -10.56 5.28 2.25
CA ASP A 92 -11.76 4.46 2.44
C ASP A 92 -11.39 2.98 2.63
N GLU A 93 -11.98 2.35 3.64
CA GLU A 93 -11.62 1.00 4.06
C GLU A 93 -11.96 -0.04 2.99
N VAL A 94 -13.10 0.10 2.32
CA VAL A 94 -13.51 -0.78 1.22
C VAL A 94 -12.51 -0.68 0.07
N LEU A 95 -12.09 0.53 -0.28
CA LEU A 95 -11.06 0.73 -1.30
C LEU A 95 -9.71 0.11 -0.87
N ALA A 96 -9.30 0.30 0.39
CA ALA A 96 -8.06 -0.26 0.92
C ALA A 96 -8.05 -1.80 0.93
N GLY A 97 -9.19 -2.42 1.23
CA GLY A 97 -9.37 -3.88 1.22
C GLY A 97 -9.53 -4.49 -0.19
N GLN A 98 -9.70 -3.68 -1.23
CA GLN A 98 -9.94 -4.17 -2.60
C GLN A 98 -8.87 -3.78 -3.63
N TYR A 99 -8.02 -2.81 -3.35
CA TYR A 99 -6.96 -2.36 -4.26
C TYR A 99 -5.58 -2.76 -3.72
N ASN A 100 -5.15 -3.97 -4.03
CA ASN A 100 -3.99 -4.60 -3.39
C ASN A 100 -3.01 -5.18 -4.43
N ASN A 101 -1.76 -5.33 -4.01
CA ASN A 101 -0.76 -6.14 -4.70
C ASN A 101 -0.48 -7.36 -3.82
N TYR A 102 -0.82 -8.54 -4.33
CA TYR A 102 -0.52 -9.80 -3.66
C TYR A 102 -0.28 -10.89 -4.72
N TYR A 103 0.98 -11.03 -5.13
CA TYR A 103 1.35 -11.67 -6.39
C TYR A 103 1.19 -13.18 -6.34
N GLU A 104 1.29 -13.75 -5.15
CA GLU A 104 0.99 -15.15 -4.84
C GLU A 104 -0.42 -15.54 -5.32
N PHE A 105 -1.36 -14.61 -5.37
CA PHE A 105 -2.71 -14.87 -5.87
C PHE A 105 -2.95 -14.30 -7.29
N GLY A 106 -2.14 -13.34 -7.75
CA GLY A 106 -2.23 -12.78 -9.11
C GLY A 106 -1.73 -11.35 -9.27
N GLY A 107 -1.57 -10.93 -10.53
CA GLY A 107 -1.00 -9.63 -10.90
C GLY A 107 -2.00 -8.46 -11.03
N SER A 108 -3.30 -8.70 -10.87
CA SER A 108 -4.32 -7.65 -10.95
C SER A 108 -4.45 -6.88 -9.63
N LYS A 109 -4.97 -5.64 -9.66
CA LYS A 109 -5.25 -4.87 -8.44
C LYS A 109 -6.49 -5.33 -7.68
N SER A 110 -7.34 -6.12 -8.33
CA SER A 110 -8.57 -6.67 -7.77
C SER A 110 -8.35 -8.05 -7.12
N ILE A 111 -7.16 -8.28 -6.58
CA ILE A 111 -6.71 -9.61 -6.20
C ILE A 111 -7.37 -10.16 -4.94
N TRP A 112 -7.97 -9.28 -4.14
CA TRP A 112 -8.65 -9.59 -2.88
C TRP A 112 -9.66 -10.74 -2.97
N ARG A 113 -10.23 -11.03 -4.15
CA ARG A 113 -11.16 -12.17 -4.34
C ARG A 113 -10.44 -13.52 -4.29
N ALA A 114 -9.30 -13.63 -4.96
CA ALA A 114 -8.52 -14.86 -4.99
C ALA A 114 -7.76 -15.07 -3.67
N SER A 115 -7.33 -13.99 -3.02
CA SER A 115 -6.63 -14.08 -1.72
C SER A 115 -7.51 -14.58 -0.57
N GLN A 116 -8.83 -14.69 -0.75
CA GLN A 116 -9.71 -15.34 0.22
C GLN A 116 -9.42 -16.84 0.37
N ALA A 117 -8.64 -17.43 -0.53
CA ALA A 117 -8.16 -18.80 -0.42
C ALA A 117 -7.07 -18.98 0.66
N LEU A 118 -6.47 -17.88 1.15
CA LEU A 118 -5.46 -17.95 2.22
C LEU A 118 -6.13 -18.39 3.54
N PRO A 119 -5.74 -19.54 4.13
CA PRO A 119 -6.19 -19.87 5.48
C PRO A 119 -5.57 -18.84 6.44
N THR A 120 -6.38 -18.17 7.27
CA THR A 120 -5.92 -17.14 8.22
C THR A 120 -5.96 -17.56 9.69
N ASP A 121 -6.38 -18.79 9.96
CA ASP A 121 -6.48 -19.34 11.32
C ASP A 121 -5.21 -20.10 11.71
N ASN A 122 -4.93 -20.20 13.02
CA ASN A 122 -3.83 -20.98 13.60
C ASN A 122 -2.44 -20.64 13.03
N TRP A 123 -2.20 -19.36 12.70
CA TRP A 123 -0.93 -18.91 12.18
C TRP A 123 0.17 -18.94 13.22
N GLN A 124 1.37 -19.25 12.74
CA GLN A 124 2.59 -19.23 13.53
C GLN A 124 3.64 -18.35 12.87
N VAL A 125 4.33 -17.55 13.69
CA VAL A 125 5.48 -16.75 13.28
C VAL A 125 6.70 -17.28 14.01
N GLU A 126 7.64 -17.84 13.24
CA GLU A 126 8.90 -18.34 13.78
C GLU A 126 9.98 -17.25 13.73
N VAL A 127 10.68 -17.05 14.85
CA VAL A 127 11.86 -16.17 14.92
C VAL A 127 13.09 -17.00 15.21
N THR A 128 13.98 -17.09 14.23
CA THR A 128 15.20 -17.92 14.25
C THR A 128 16.45 -17.13 13.85
N GLY A 129 17.57 -17.84 13.69
CA GLY A 129 18.83 -17.29 13.23
C GLY A 129 19.71 -16.78 14.37
N LEU A 130 20.26 -15.58 14.22
CA LEU A 130 21.24 -15.00 15.14
C LEU A 130 20.59 -14.32 16.35
N VAL A 131 19.78 -15.06 17.09
CA VAL A 131 19.03 -14.64 18.28
C VAL A 131 19.36 -15.55 19.46
N LYS A 132 19.29 -15.05 20.70
CA LYS A 132 19.52 -15.88 21.89
C LYS A 132 18.28 -16.67 22.30
N ASN A 133 17.09 -16.10 22.08
CA ASN A 133 15.81 -16.69 22.46
C ASN A 133 14.98 -16.97 21.21
N PRO A 134 15.33 -17.98 20.38
CA PRO A 134 14.51 -18.36 19.24
C PRO A 134 13.14 -18.86 19.73
N ARG A 135 12.07 -18.44 19.05
CA ARG A 135 10.70 -18.74 19.49
C ARG A 135 9.74 -18.74 18.32
N THR A 136 8.74 -19.61 18.41
CA THR A 136 7.54 -19.58 17.58
C THR A 136 6.41 -18.94 18.37
N TYR A 137 5.71 -18.00 17.75
CA TYR A 137 4.55 -17.32 18.32
C TYR A 137 3.30 -17.70 17.55
N ASP A 138 2.22 -18.05 18.24
CA ASP A 138 0.88 -17.96 17.66
C ASP A 138 0.33 -16.53 17.79
N LEU A 139 -0.87 -16.30 17.24
CA LEU A 139 -1.50 -14.98 17.29
C LEU A 139 -1.77 -14.55 18.73
N GLU A 140 -2.29 -15.45 19.55
CA GLU A 140 -2.63 -15.21 20.95
C GLU A 140 -1.41 -14.82 21.80
N ASP A 141 -0.27 -15.45 21.56
CA ASP A 141 1.02 -15.12 22.17
C ASP A 141 1.42 -13.69 21.84
N LEU A 142 1.32 -13.30 20.56
CA LEU A 142 1.68 -11.94 20.12
C LEU A 142 0.76 -10.90 20.76
N LEU A 143 -0.56 -11.15 20.75
CA LEU A 143 -1.57 -10.26 21.31
C LEU A 143 -1.43 -10.08 22.83
N LYS A 144 -1.07 -11.14 23.56
CA LYS A 144 -0.87 -11.07 25.01
C LYS A 144 0.47 -10.42 25.39
N LYS A 145 1.51 -10.68 24.60
CA LYS A 145 2.88 -10.30 24.96
C LYS A 145 3.20 -8.85 24.60
N PHE A 146 2.63 -8.32 23.52
CA PHE A 146 2.96 -6.99 23.04
C PHE A 146 1.75 -6.06 23.07
N PRO A 147 1.87 -4.86 23.66
CA PRO A 147 0.79 -3.89 23.66
C PRO A 147 0.52 -3.38 22.24
N LEU A 148 -0.74 -3.45 21.83
CA LEU A 148 -1.17 -2.94 20.54
C LEU A 148 -1.31 -1.42 20.53
N GLU A 149 -0.90 -0.83 19.43
CA GLU A 149 -1.09 0.58 19.14
C GLU A 149 -1.54 0.81 17.69
N GLU A 150 -2.37 1.82 17.51
CA GLU A 150 -2.75 2.33 16.20
C GLU A 150 -1.74 3.39 15.75
N ARG A 151 -1.28 3.26 14.51
CA ARG A 151 -0.42 4.23 13.82
C ARG A 151 -0.97 4.55 12.45
N VAL A 152 -1.29 5.82 12.20
CA VAL A 152 -1.75 6.27 10.89
C VAL A 152 -0.54 6.53 9.99
N TYR A 153 -0.37 5.70 8.97
CA TYR A 153 0.76 5.80 8.05
C TYR A 153 0.34 6.07 6.62
N ARG A 154 1.24 6.73 5.89
CA ARG A 154 1.20 6.86 4.44
C ARG A 154 1.89 5.65 3.81
N MET A 155 1.12 4.72 3.26
CA MET A 155 1.66 3.62 2.47
C MET A 155 1.87 4.09 1.03
N ARG A 156 3.08 3.89 0.50
CA ARG A 156 3.49 4.33 -0.83
C ARG A 156 3.98 3.16 -1.65
N CYS A 157 3.24 2.80 -2.69
CA CYS A 157 3.69 1.80 -3.64
C CYS A 157 4.69 2.42 -4.65
N VAL A 158 5.62 1.59 -5.13
CA VAL A 158 6.56 1.92 -6.20
C VAL A 158 5.86 2.19 -7.54
N GLU A 159 4.69 1.60 -7.78
CA GLU A 159 3.83 1.79 -8.96
C GLU A 159 3.09 3.15 -8.98
N ALA A 160 3.56 4.09 -8.19
CA ALA A 160 3.09 5.47 -8.17
C ALA A 160 1.68 5.74 -7.61
N TRP A 161 1.08 4.83 -6.83
CA TRP A 161 -0.12 5.09 -5.99
C TRP A 161 0.19 5.08 -4.47
N SER A 162 -0.73 5.58 -3.64
CA SER A 162 -0.54 5.68 -2.19
C SER A 162 -1.85 5.63 -1.42
N MET A 163 -1.82 5.16 -0.18
CA MET A 163 -2.94 5.16 0.76
C MET A 163 -2.52 5.76 2.10
N VAL A 164 -3.50 6.14 2.91
CA VAL A 164 -3.36 6.52 4.31
C VAL A 164 -4.16 5.53 5.12
N LEU A 165 -3.48 4.74 5.97
CA LEU A 165 -4.06 3.58 6.64
C LEU A 165 -3.78 3.63 8.15
N PRO A 166 -4.80 3.44 9.01
CA PRO A 166 -4.65 3.31 10.46
C PRO A 166 -4.26 1.87 10.81
N TRP A 167 -2.97 1.57 10.79
CA TRP A 167 -2.48 0.23 11.12
C TRP A 167 -2.56 -0.03 12.62
N VAL A 168 -3.03 -1.21 13.01
CA VAL A 168 -2.97 -1.70 14.40
C VAL A 168 -1.93 -2.80 14.49
N GLY A 169 -1.05 -2.72 15.48
CA GLY A 169 0.00 -3.71 15.72
C GLY A 169 0.90 -3.30 16.87
N PHE A 170 2.08 -3.90 16.97
CA PHE A 170 3.09 -3.53 17.95
C PHE A 170 4.41 -3.18 17.26
N PRO A 171 5.24 -2.30 17.84
CA PRO A 171 6.50 -1.93 17.23
C PRO A 171 7.52 -3.07 17.31
N MET A 172 8.12 -3.42 16.17
CA MET A 172 9.10 -4.50 16.00
C MET A 172 10.24 -4.49 17.02
N LYS A 173 10.62 -3.32 17.55
CA LYS A 173 11.64 -3.20 18.61
C LYS A 173 11.33 -4.05 19.85
N LEU A 174 10.05 -4.26 20.16
CA LEU A 174 9.62 -5.08 21.30
C LEU A 174 9.89 -6.56 21.04
N LEU A 175 9.60 -7.04 19.82
CA LEU A 175 9.96 -8.39 19.41
C LEU A 175 11.47 -8.59 19.41
N MET A 176 12.25 -7.59 18.94
CA MET A 176 13.72 -7.66 18.99
C MET A 176 14.25 -7.68 20.43
N ALA A 177 13.65 -6.93 21.35
CA ALA A 177 14.04 -6.98 22.76
C ALA A 177 13.79 -8.35 23.39
N GLU A 178 12.68 -9.01 23.01
CA GLU A 178 12.31 -10.34 23.50
C GLU A 178 13.26 -11.44 23.02
N VAL A 179 13.56 -11.46 21.70
CA VAL A 179 14.36 -12.56 21.11
C VAL A 179 15.87 -12.37 21.30
N GLU A 180 16.30 -11.18 21.74
CA GLU A 180 17.70 -10.81 21.98
C GLU A 180 18.65 -11.17 20.82
N PRO A 181 18.64 -10.41 19.70
CA PRO A 181 19.62 -10.57 18.64
C PRO A 181 21.06 -10.53 19.18
N THR A 182 21.91 -11.40 18.63
CA THR A 182 23.34 -11.41 18.96
C THR A 182 24.06 -10.22 18.33
N ASP A 183 25.27 -9.91 18.80
CA ASP A 183 26.14 -8.85 18.26
C ASP A 183 26.53 -9.06 16.78
N LYS A 184 26.44 -10.30 16.29
CA LYS A 184 26.67 -10.66 14.89
C LYS A 184 25.46 -10.36 13.99
N ALA A 185 24.26 -10.17 14.55
CA ALA A 185 23.05 -9.91 13.77
C ALA A 185 23.06 -8.47 13.23
N LYS A 186 23.11 -8.33 11.90
CA LYS A 186 23.14 -7.01 11.22
C LYS A 186 21.87 -6.69 10.43
N PHE A 187 21.08 -7.71 10.13
CA PHE A 187 19.90 -7.62 9.27
C PHE A 187 18.81 -8.54 9.80
N VAL A 188 17.58 -8.25 9.43
CA VAL A 188 16.41 -9.11 9.64
C VAL A 188 15.90 -9.54 8.28
N SER A 189 15.66 -10.84 8.12
CA SER A 189 15.03 -11.42 6.94
C SER A 189 13.60 -11.81 7.30
N PHE A 190 12.65 -11.45 6.45
CA PHE A 190 11.26 -11.86 6.58
C PHE A 190 10.94 -12.82 5.44
N THR A 191 10.28 -13.92 5.77
CA THR A 191 9.82 -14.92 4.80
C THR A 191 8.30 -14.95 4.88
N SER A 192 7.65 -14.70 3.75
CA SER A 192 6.19 -14.85 3.63
C SER A 192 5.84 -16.34 3.57
N TYR A 193 4.62 -16.69 3.93
CA TYR A 193 4.08 -18.01 3.69
C TYR A 193 4.00 -18.32 2.20
N TYR A 194 4.20 -19.58 1.86
CA TYR A 194 4.10 -20.06 0.50
C TYR A 194 3.50 -21.45 0.50
N ASP A 195 2.39 -21.60 -0.22
CA ASP A 195 1.76 -22.87 -0.51
C ASP A 195 1.37 -22.91 -1.98
N ARG A 196 1.90 -23.90 -2.70
CA ARG A 196 1.69 -24.09 -4.14
C ARG A 196 0.28 -24.49 -4.51
N GLU A 197 -0.52 -25.00 -3.57
CA GLU A 197 -1.89 -25.41 -3.86
C GLU A 197 -2.83 -24.21 -4.00
N ILE A 198 -2.52 -23.11 -3.32
CA ILE A 198 -3.33 -21.88 -3.33
C ILE A 198 -2.63 -20.67 -3.97
N SER A 199 -1.32 -20.76 -4.21
CA SER A 199 -0.51 -19.71 -4.85
C SER A 199 -0.21 -20.05 -6.31
N LEU A 200 -0.14 -19.01 -7.17
CA LEU A 200 0.21 -19.10 -8.59
C LEU A 200 1.67 -19.52 -8.86
#